data_AF-A0A850NNT4-F1
#
_entry.id   AF-A0A850NNT4-F1
#
_cell.length_a   1.000
_cell.length_b   1.000
_cell.length_c   1.000
_cell.angle_alpha   90.00
_cell.angle_beta   90.00
_cell.angle_gamma   90.00
#
_symmetry.space_group_name_H-M   'P 1'
#
loop_
_entity.id
_entity.type
_entity.pdbx_description
1 polymer ?
#
loop_
_entity_poly.entity_id
_entity_poly.type
_entity_poly.pdbx_seq_one_letter_code
_entity_poly.pdbx_strand_id
1 'polypeptide(L)'
;MSSNSSAAQRLIRVADRWAAGGIIALALFFLFGAAITTMNVRVLRRDVAAVGHSHDVIVALDGLMSDMQDAETGQRGYLLLGEERYLIPYENAQSRAAPDLDRLARLIEGDPAQAEWLAMMRRHVEAKLAELRQTVELARGGDHAGALAAVRTDRGRVEMDAIRSELAAMSQSEAAQRLQRLDEMDSAYVRALASAVLLGVLGVAMT
;
A
#
# COMPACT_ATOMS: atom_id res chain seq x y z
N MET A 1 51.47 -25.36 58.24
CA MET A 1 50.23 -25.78 57.54
C MET A 1 49.37 -24.61 57.02
N SER A 2 49.85 -23.36 57.00
CA SER A 2 49.10 -22.19 56.50
C SER A 2 49.29 -21.88 55.00
N SER A 3 50.32 -22.43 54.35
CA SER A 3 50.66 -22.11 52.95
C SER A 3 49.66 -22.71 51.93
N ASN A 4 49.20 -23.95 52.13
CA ASN A 4 48.27 -24.64 51.22
C ASN A 4 46.88 -23.99 51.11
N SER A 5 46.41 -23.29 52.16
CA SER A 5 45.10 -22.62 52.17
C SER A 5 45.05 -21.45 51.17
N SER A 6 46.17 -20.73 51.01
CA SER A 6 46.24 -19.54 50.15
C SER A 6 46.24 -19.85 48.64
N ALA A 7 46.82 -20.98 48.24
CA ALA A 7 46.86 -21.44 46.85
C ALA A 7 45.50 -21.99 46.40
N ALA A 8 44.83 -22.78 47.24
CA ALA A 8 43.47 -23.26 46.99
C ALA A 8 42.47 -22.09 46.89
N GLN A 9 42.57 -21.10 47.77
CA GLN A 9 41.73 -19.89 47.71
C GLN A 9 42.02 -19.00 46.50
N ARG A 10 43.21 -19.06 45.91
CA ARG A 10 43.54 -18.34 44.65
C ARG A 10 42.92 -19.05 43.45
N LEU A 11 43.00 -20.38 43.38
CA LEU A 11 42.40 -21.17 42.30
C LEU A 11 40.88 -21.07 42.28
N ILE A 12 40.22 -21.10 43.45
CA ILE A 12 38.76 -20.92 43.58
C ILE A 12 38.35 -19.52 43.11
N ARG A 13 39.06 -18.46 43.53
CA ARG A 13 38.76 -17.08 43.09
C ARG A 13 38.98 -16.86 41.60
N VAL A 14 39.89 -17.59 40.97
CA VAL A 14 40.05 -17.54 39.51
C VAL A 14 38.89 -18.26 38.85
N ALA A 15 38.54 -19.46 39.30
CA ALA A 15 37.39 -20.23 38.79
C ALA A 15 36.06 -19.46 38.92
N ASP A 16 35.80 -18.79 40.04
CA ASP A 16 34.60 -17.97 40.24
C ASP A 16 34.53 -16.77 39.28
N ARG A 17 35.68 -16.17 38.93
CA ARG A 17 35.74 -15.06 37.96
C ARG A 17 35.46 -15.53 36.53
N TRP A 18 35.92 -16.72 36.17
CA TRP A 18 35.57 -17.35 34.89
C TRP A 18 34.10 -17.75 34.83
N ALA A 19 33.55 -18.31 35.91
CA ALA A 19 32.13 -18.65 36.02
C ALA A 19 31.22 -17.42 35.94
N ALA A 20 31.57 -16.33 36.64
CA ALA A 20 30.84 -15.07 36.56
C ALA A 20 30.92 -14.44 35.16
N GLY A 21 32.07 -14.52 34.50
CA GLY A 21 32.23 -14.08 33.10
C GLY A 21 31.35 -14.85 32.12
N GLY A 22 31.26 -16.18 32.29
CA GLY A 22 30.40 -17.04 31.48
C GLY A 22 28.91 -16.71 31.62
N ILE A 23 28.44 -16.47 32.85
CA ILE A 23 27.03 -16.10 33.12
C ILE A 23 26.69 -14.74 32.47
N ILE A 24 27.59 -13.76 32.55
CA ILE A 24 27.40 -12.45 31.92
C ILE A 24 27.34 -12.58 30.40
N ALA A 25 28.23 -13.38 29.79
CA ALA A 25 28.22 -13.62 28.35
C ALA A 25 26.92 -14.29 27.88
N LEU A 26 26.42 -15.27 28.64
CA LEU A 26 25.17 -15.97 28.35
C LEU A 26 23.96 -15.03 28.47
N ALA A 27 23.93 -14.19 29.51
CA ALA A 27 22.89 -13.19 29.68
C ALA A 27 22.88 -12.16 28.54
N LEU A 28 24.06 -11.66 28.13
CA LEU A 28 24.20 -10.76 27.00
C LEU A 28 23.78 -11.41 25.67
N PHE A 29 24.07 -12.69 25.47
CA PHE A 29 23.62 -13.45 24.31
C PHE A 29 22.08 -13.51 24.23
N PHE A 30 21.41 -13.87 25.33
CA PHE A 30 19.94 -13.89 25.38
C PHE A 30 19.33 -12.49 25.21
N LEU A 31 19.93 -11.47 25.83
CA LEU A 31 19.44 -10.08 25.75
C LEU A 31 19.59 -9.53 24.33
N PHE A 32 20.69 -9.85 23.66
CA PHE A 32 20.94 -9.47 22.27
C PHE A 32 20.04 -10.24 21.29
N GLY A 33 19.85 -11.55 21.50
CA GLY A 33 18.91 -12.36 20.74
C GLY A 33 17.46 -11.86 20.88
N ALA A 34 17.06 -11.47 22.09
CA ALA A 34 15.77 -10.85 22.34
C ALA A 34 15.63 -9.48 21.66
N ALA A 35 16.68 -8.66 21.66
CA ALA A 35 16.70 -7.37 20.96
C ALA A 35 16.56 -7.54 19.43
N ILE A 36 17.28 -8.50 18.82
CA ILE A 36 17.15 -8.81 17.39
C ILE A 36 15.75 -9.35 17.06
N THR A 37 15.23 -10.29 17.86
CA THR A 37 13.91 -10.89 17.64
C THR A 37 12.81 -9.82 17.70
N THR A 38 12.89 -8.91 18.67
CA THR A 38 11.92 -7.80 18.78
C THR A 38 12.05 -6.78 17.64
N MET A 39 13.24 -6.53 17.11
CA MET A 39 13.44 -5.70 15.92
C MET A 39 12.85 -6.35 14.66
N ASN A 40 13.07 -7.66 14.46
CA ASN A 40 12.54 -8.43 13.33
C ASN A 40 11.01 -8.52 13.34
N VAL A 41 10.41 -8.74 14.52
CA VAL A 41 8.94 -8.78 14.66
C VAL A 41 8.30 -7.41 14.38
N ARG A 42 9.02 -6.30 14.63
CA ARG A 42 8.54 -4.95 14.30
C ARG A 42 8.60 -4.63 12.80
N VAL A 43 9.56 -5.19 12.07
CA VAL A 43 9.61 -5.12 10.59
C VAL A 43 8.42 -5.90 10.02
N LEU A 44 8.29 -7.18 10.39
CA LEU A 44 7.22 -8.05 9.88
C LEU A 44 5.79 -7.52 10.13
N ARG A 45 5.54 -6.84 11.28
CA ARG A 45 4.22 -6.26 11.59
C ARG A 45 3.92 -4.98 10.81
N ARG A 46 4.92 -4.18 10.45
CA ARG A 46 4.73 -2.99 9.60
C ARG A 46 4.47 -3.39 8.16
N ASP A 47 5.06 -4.49 7.72
CA ASP A 47 5.01 -4.95 6.33
C ASP A 47 3.64 -5.50 5.93
N VAL A 48 2.97 -6.25 6.83
CA VAL A 48 1.60 -6.74 6.58
C VAL A 48 0.61 -5.58 6.46
N ALA A 49 0.74 -4.56 7.31
CA ALA A 49 -0.11 -3.37 7.25
C ALA A 49 0.16 -2.54 5.97
N ALA A 50 1.43 -2.41 5.59
CA ALA A 50 1.87 -1.73 4.37
C ALA A 50 1.38 -2.41 3.08
N VAL A 51 1.44 -3.75 3.01
CA VAL A 51 0.93 -4.53 1.87
C VAL A 51 -0.60 -4.45 1.81
N GLY A 52 -1.29 -4.56 2.95
CA GLY A 52 -2.74 -4.39 3.03
C GLY A 52 -3.18 -3.01 2.55
N HIS A 53 -2.48 -1.96 3.00
CA HIS A 53 -2.73 -0.59 2.57
C HIS A 53 -2.60 -0.40 1.05
N SER A 54 -1.49 -0.84 0.46
CA SER A 54 -1.27 -0.73 -0.99
C SER A 54 -2.34 -1.49 -1.78
N HIS A 55 -2.77 -2.64 -1.27
CA HIS A 55 -3.90 -3.39 -1.84
C HIS A 55 -5.21 -2.60 -1.75
N ASP A 56 -5.51 -1.98 -0.61
CA ASP A 56 -6.72 -1.16 -0.43
C ASP A 56 -6.76 0.04 -1.39
N VAL A 57 -5.60 0.67 -1.66
CA VAL A 57 -5.48 1.75 -2.65
C VAL A 57 -5.78 1.23 -4.04
N ILE A 58 -5.13 0.15 -4.49
CA ILE A 58 -5.33 -0.43 -5.82
C ILE A 58 -6.80 -0.82 -6.04
N VAL A 59 -7.42 -1.48 -5.05
CA VAL A 59 -8.84 -1.85 -5.13
C VAL A 59 -9.75 -0.62 -5.25
N ALA A 60 -9.40 0.47 -4.56
CA ALA A 60 -10.15 1.73 -4.65
C ALA A 60 -10.01 2.37 -6.05
N LEU A 61 -8.82 2.35 -6.63
CA LEU A 61 -8.55 2.84 -7.99
C LEU A 61 -9.32 2.02 -9.04
N ASP A 62 -9.29 0.69 -8.93
CA ASP A 62 -10.01 -0.21 -9.82
C ASP A 62 -11.54 -0.05 -9.71
N GLY A 63 -12.04 0.17 -8.48
CA GLY A 63 -13.46 0.48 -8.25
C GLY A 63 -13.90 1.76 -8.96
N LEU A 64 -13.12 2.84 -8.83
CA LEU A 64 -13.40 4.10 -9.52
C LEU A 64 -13.34 3.94 -11.05
N MET A 65 -12.38 3.17 -11.58
CA MET A 65 -12.34 2.86 -13.01
C MET A 65 -13.64 2.18 -13.47
N SER A 66 -14.06 1.14 -12.73
CA SER A 66 -15.25 0.36 -13.06
C SER A 66 -16.49 1.24 -13.07
N ASP A 67 -16.65 2.10 -12.07
CA ASP A 67 -17.79 3.01 -11.98
C ASP A 67 -17.82 3.99 -13.15
N MET A 68 -16.67 4.57 -13.54
CA MET A 68 -16.62 5.48 -14.69
C MET A 68 -16.91 4.76 -16.02
N GLN A 69 -16.49 3.50 -16.16
CA GLN A 69 -16.81 2.67 -17.33
C GLN A 69 -18.29 2.29 -17.37
N ASP A 70 -18.88 1.93 -16.24
CA ASP A 70 -20.31 1.64 -16.10
C ASP A 70 -21.15 2.87 -16.42
N ALA A 71 -20.71 4.06 -15.99
CA ALA A 71 -21.39 5.31 -16.30
C ALA A 71 -21.43 5.59 -17.81
N GLU A 72 -20.28 5.47 -18.48
CA GLU A 72 -20.19 5.66 -19.92
C GLU A 72 -20.96 4.57 -20.70
N THR A 73 -20.90 3.32 -20.25
CA THR A 73 -21.60 2.21 -20.89
C THR A 73 -23.11 2.36 -20.76
N GLY A 74 -23.60 2.70 -19.57
CA GLY A 74 -25.02 2.94 -19.33
C GLY A 74 -25.57 4.11 -20.14
N GLN A 75 -24.84 5.24 -20.14
CA GLN A 75 -25.19 6.41 -20.94
C GLN A 75 -25.25 6.08 -22.44
N ARG A 76 -24.25 5.38 -22.98
CA ARG A 76 -24.25 4.99 -24.41
C ARG A 76 -25.38 4.03 -24.74
N GLY A 77 -25.68 3.08 -23.85
CA GLY A 77 -26.83 2.19 -24.00
C GLY A 77 -28.15 2.96 -24.08
N TYR A 78 -28.32 3.97 -23.22
CA TYR A 78 -29.48 4.85 -23.25
C TYR A 78 -29.56 5.67 -24.54
N LEU A 79 -28.46 6.28 -25.00
CA LEU A 79 -28.45 7.02 -26.26
C LEU A 79 -28.76 6.15 -27.49
N LEU A 80 -28.40 4.86 -27.44
CA LEU A 80 -28.62 3.92 -28.55
C LEU A 80 -30.05 3.37 -28.58
N LEU A 81 -30.65 3.13 -27.41
CA LEU A 81 -31.90 2.37 -27.30
C LEU A 81 -33.07 3.20 -26.76
N GLY A 82 -32.80 4.33 -26.10
CA GLY A 82 -33.81 5.21 -25.50
C GLY A 82 -34.50 4.63 -24.27
N GLU A 83 -34.02 3.51 -23.72
CA GLU A 83 -34.68 2.83 -22.59
C GLU A 83 -34.02 3.18 -21.24
N GLU A 84 -34.83 3.66 -20.29
CA GLU A 84 -34.38 4.16 -18.99
C GLU A 84 -33.55 3.15 -18.18
N ARG A 85 -33.80 1.85 -18.35
CA ARG A 85 -33.05 0.78 -17.65
C ARG A 85 -31.54 0.83 -17.92
N TYR A 86 -31.11 1.40 -19.04
CA TYR A 86 -29.68 1.54 -19.35
C TYR A 86 -29.03 2.66 -18.53
N LEU A 87 -29.78 3.56 -17.90
CA LEU A 87 -29.23 4.60 -17.03
C LEU A 87 -28.92 4.12 -15.61
N ILE A 88 -29.37 2.93 -15.20
CA ILE A 88 -29.11 2.39 -13.85
C ILE A 88 -27.61 2.36 -13.51
N PRO A 89 -26.69 1.87 -14.38
CA PRO A 89 -25.24 1.92 -14.11
C PRO A 89 -24.70 3.36 -14.01
N TYR A 90 -25.23 4.29 -14.82
CA TYR A 90 -24.85 5.71 -14.79
C TYR A 90 -25.26 6.40 -13.49
N GLU A 91 -26.49 6.19 -13.03
CA GLU A 91 -27.00 6.77 -11.78
C GLU A 91 -26.22 6.23 -10.57
N ASN A 92 -25.94 4.93 -10.58
CA ASN A 92 -25.12 4.25 -9.58
C ASN A 92 -23.71 4.85 -9.49
N ALA A 93 -23.00 4.93 -10.62
CA ALA A 93 -21.65 5.49 -10.67
C ALA A 93 -21.63 6.98 -10.28
N GLN A 94 -22.62 7.76 -10.71
CA GLN A 94 -22.74 9.17 -10.31
C GLN A 94 -22.86 9.33 -8.79
N SER A 95 -23.60 8.43 -8.13
CA SER A 95 -23.77 8.46 -6.67
C SER A 95 -22.53 8.03 -5.90
N ARG A 96 -21.67 7.18 -6.48
CA ARG A 96 -20.48 6.61 -5.84
C ARG A 96 -19.18 7.36 -6.11
N ALA A 97 -19.07 8.05 -7.23
CA ALA A 97 -17.83 8.71 -7.65
C ALA A 97 -17.25 9.65 -6.58
N ALA A 98 -18.07 10.50 -5.96
CA ALA A 98 -17.60 11.41 -4.90
C ALA A 98 -17.18 10.64 -3.62
N PRO A 99 -18.01 9.74 -3.06
CA PRO A 99 -17.59 8.85 -1.96
C PRO A 99 -16.30 8.07 -2.22
N ASP A 100 -16.09 7.56 -3.44
CA ASP A 100 -14.91 6.78 -3.81
C ASP A 100 -13.66 7.64 -3.91
N LEU A 101 -13.77 8.83 -4.48
CA LEU A 101 -12.69 9.83 -4.48
C LEU A 101 -12.32 10.27 -3.04
N ASP A 102 -13.30 10.42 -2.16
CA ASP A 102 -13.06 10.76 -0.75
C ASP A 102 -12.43 9.59 0.00
N ARG A 103 -12.81 8.34 -0.32
CA ARG A 103 -12.16 7.13 0.21
C ARG A 103 -10.71 7.05 -0.23
N LEU A 104 -10.42 7.29 -1.52
CA LEU A 104 -9.07 7.37 -2.05
C LEU A 104 -8.25 8.45 -1.34
N ALA A 105 -8.82 9.64 -1.10
CA ALA A 105 -8.13 10.73 -0.41
C ALA A 105 -7.67 10.33 1.00
N ARG A 106 -8.50 9.58 1.74
CA ARG A 106 -8.14 9.07 3.08
C ARG A 106 -7.10 7.97 3.01
N LEU A 107 -7.17 7.11 1.99
CA LEU A 107 -6.21 6.03 1.82
C LEU A 107 -4.81 6.56 1.47
N ILE A 108 -4.70 7.63 0.70
CA ILE A 108 -3.40 8.19 0.31
C ILE A 108 -2.89 9.29 1.25
N GLU A 109 -3.49 9.42 2.44
CA GLU A 109 -3.11 10.45 3.41
C GLU A 109 -1.64 10.27 3.83
N GLY A 110 -0.82 11.29 3.56
CA GLY A 110 0.62 11.25 3.83
C GLY A 110 1.50 10.96 2.61
N ASP A 111 0.93 10.74 1.41
CA ASP A 111 1.65 10.71 0.14
C ASP A 111 1.29 11.95 -0.71
N PRO A 112 2.15 12.99 -0.73
CA PRO A 112 1.90 14.21 -1.49
C PRO A 112 1.78 14.00 -3.01
N ALA A 113 2.50 13.02 -3.56
CA ALA A 113 2.48 12.75 -4.99
C ALA A 113 1.15 12.09 -5.39
N GLN A 114 0.69 11.11 -4.60
CA GLN A 114 -0.64 10.52 -4.77
C GLN A 114 -1.75 11.57 -4.61
N ALA A 115 -1.63 12.49 -3.66
CA ALA A 115 -2.61 13.55 -3.43
C ALA A 115 -2.73 14.51 -4.63
N GLU A 116 -1.61 14.83 -5.28
CA GLU A 116 -1.61 15.65 -6.51
C GLU A 116 -2.33 14.93 -7.65
N TRP A 117 -2.02 13.65 -7.90
CA TRP A 117 -2.72 12.85 -8.91
C TRP A 117 -4.21 12.73 -8.63
N LEU A 118 -4.63 12.50 -7.38
CA LEU A 118 -6.04 12.46 -7.02
C LEU A 118 -6.76 13.78 -7.28
N ALA A 119 -6.09 14.92 -7.05
CA ALA A 119 -6.65 16.24 -7.32
C ALA A 119 -6.86 16.50 -8.83
N MET A 120 -5.95 15.99 -9.68
CA MET A 120 -6.13 16.00 -11.14
C MET A 120 -7.31 15.09 -11.53
N MET A 121 -7.32 13.86 -11.04
CA MET A 121 -8.34 12.84 -11.33
C MET A 121 -9.74 13.28 -10.96
N ARG A 122 -9.89 13.94 -9.81
CA ARG A 122 -11.18 14.52 -9.39
C ARG A 122 -11.75 15.47 -10.45
N ARG A 123 -10.90 16.30 -11.07
CA ARG A 123 -11.37 17.24 -12.11
C ARG A 123 -11.78 16.52 -13.39
N HIS A 124 -11.02 15.49 -13.79
CA HIS A 124 -11.38 14.69 -14.96
C HIS A 124 -12.66 13.89 -14.75
N VAL A 125 -12.85 13.29 -13.56
CA VAL A 125 -14.09 12.60 -13.17
C VAL A 125 -15.27 13.56 -13.18
N GLU A 126 -15.15 14.75 -12.58
CA GLU A 126 -16.21 15.77 -12.58
C GLU A 126 -16.57 16.22 -14.01
N ALA A 127 -15.56 16.48 -14.85
CA ALA A 127 -15.75 16.88 -16.24
C ALA A 127 -16.44 15.79 -17.08
N LYS A 128 -16.07 14.51 -16.85
CA LYS A 128 -16.69 13.35 -17.48
C LYS A 128 -18.14 13.19 -17.05
N LEU A 129 -18.42 13.21 -15.75
CA LEU A 129 -19.79 13.09 -15.23
C LEU A 129 -20.68 14.26 -15.70
N ALA A 130 -20.13 15.47 -15.83
CA ALA A 130 -20.85 16.61 -16.38
C ALA A 130 -21.20 16.43 -17.87
N GLU A 131 -20.29 15.84 -18.66
CA GLU A 131 -20.54 15.53 -20.07
C GLU A 131 -21.61 14.43 -20.23
N LEU A 132 -21.51 13.35 -19.44
CA LEU A 132 -22.53 12.30 -19.42
C LEU A 132 -23.90 12.85 -19.02
N ARG A 133 -23.96 13.73 -18.00
CA ARG A 133 -25.21 14.38 -17.59
C ARG A 133 -25.81 15.21 -18.70
N GLN A 134 -25.00 16.04 -19.36
CA GLN A 134 -25.48 16.88 -20.46
C GLN A 134 -26.09 16.04 -21.59
N THR A 135 -25.45 14.95 -21.98
CA THR A 135 -25.92 14.10 -23.08
C THR A 135 -27.18 13.33 -22.71
N VAL A 136 -27.28 12.84 -21.47
CA VAL A 136 -28.51 12.19 -20.96
C VAL A 136 -29.68 13.17 -20.92
N GLU A 137 -29.48 14.39 -20.43
CA GLU A 137 -30.55 15.39 -20.36
C GLU A 137 -31.02 15.86 -21.73
N LEU A 138 -30.11 16.00 -22.71
CA LEU A 138 -30.48 16.29 -24.10
C LEU A 138 -31.36 15.18 -24.69
N ALA A 139 -30.97 13.92 -24.50
CA ALA A 139 -31.73 12.77 -24.99
C ALA A 139 -33.09 12.62 -24.28
N ARG A 140 -33.15 12.77 -22.94
CA ARG A 140 -34.42 12.81 -22.17
C ARG A 140 -35.33 13.94 -22.64
N GLY A 141 -34.77 15.08 -23.02
CA GLY A 141 -35.49 16.23 -23.58
C GLY A 141 -35.95 16.04 -25.03
N GLY A 142 -35.67 14.88 -25.65
CA GLY A 142 -36.01 14.57 -27.04
C GLY A 142 -34.97 15.00 -28.08
N ASP A 143 -33.94 15.74 -27.68
CA ASP A 143 -32.86 16.21 -28.57
C ASP A 143 -31.74 15.16 -28.71
N HIS A 144 -32.08 14.06 -29.38
CA HIS A 144 -31.14 12.97 -29.65
C HIS A 144 -30.00 13.42 -30.58
N ALA A 145 -30.29 14.33 -31.51
CA ALA A 145 -29.28 14.86 -32.42
C ALA A 145 -28.25 15.71 -31.67
N GLY A 146 -28.69 16.58 -30.75
CA GLY A 146 -27.83 17.35 -29.86
C GLY A 146 -27.02 16.46 -28.92
N ALA A 147 -27.64 15.42 -28.34
CA ALA A 147 -26.92 14.44 -27.51
C ALA A 147 -25.77 13.76 -28.27
N LEU A 148 -26.03 13.29 -29.49
CA LEU A 148 -25.00 12.68 -30.35
C LEU A 148 -23.94 13.69 -30.80
N ALA A 149 -24.32 14.94 -31.08
CA ALA A 149 -23.38 16.01 -31.42
C ALA A 149 -22.43 16.32 -30.25
N ALA A 150 -22.95 16.33 -29.02
CA ALA A 150 -22.14 16.50 -27.81
C ALA A 150 -21.14 15.34 -27.62
N VAL A 151 -21.57 14.08 -27.78
CA VAL A 151 -20.67 12.91 -27.71
C VAL A 151 -19.56 12.99 -28.79
N ARG A 152 -19.91 13.43 -30.01
CA ARG A 152 -18.97 13.57 -31.13
C ARG A 152 -17.91 14.66 -30.94
N THR A 153 -18.02 15.49 -29.91
CA THR A 153 -16.94 16.45 -29.57
C THR A 153 -15.70 15.77 -29.01
N ASP A 154 -15.75 14.47 -28.74
CA ASP A 154 -14.69 13.68 -28.11
C ASP A 154 -14.30 14.14 -26.70
N ARG A 155 -14.97 15.14 -26.12
CA ARG A 155 -14.69 15.62 -24.77
C ARG A 155 -14.75 14.48 -23.76
N GLY A 156 -15.82 13.70 -23.78
CA GLY A 156 -15.98 12.54 -22.89
C GLY A 156 -14.88 11.49 -23.08
N ARG A 157 -14.34 11.31 -24.29
CA ARG A 157 -13.23 10.39 -24.56
C ARG A 157 -11.93 10.92 -23.96
N VAL A 158 -11.63 12.21 -24.17
CA VAL A 158 -10.44 12.87 -23.62
C VAL A 158 -10.41 12.77 -22.10
N GLU A 159 -11.53 13.06 -21.43
CA GLU A 159 -11.60 12.94 -19.96
C GLU A 159 -11.42 11.49 -19.50
N MET A 160 -12.02 10.50 -20.20
CA MET A 160 -11.87 9.09 -19.84
C MET A 160 -10.44 8.58 -20.05
N ASP A 161 -9.76 9.03 -21.11
CA ASP A 161 -8.37 8.69 -21.38
C ASP A 161 -7.44 9.28 -20.30
N ALA A 162 -7.71 10.51 -19.84
CA ALA A 162 -7.00 11.13 -18.72
C ALA A 162 -7.21 10.36 -17.41
N ILE A 163 -8.46 10.01 -17.07
CA ILE A 163 -8.79 9.17 -15.91
C ILE A 163 -8.02 7.85 -15.96
N ARG A 164 -7.99 7.18 -17.12
CA ARG A 164 -7.26 5.91 -17.27
C ARG A 164 -5.77 6.07 -17.05
N SER A 165 -5.18 7.13 -17.59
CA SER A 165 -3.75 7.41 -17.45
C SER A 165 -3.38 7.68 -15.99
N GLU A 166 -4.18 8.46 -15.27
CA GLU A 166 -3.90 8.82 -13.88
C GLU A 166 -4.08 7.63 -12.93
N LEU A 167 -5.15 6.84 -13.10
CA LEU A 167 -5.34 5.59 -12.36
C LEU A 167 -4.18 4.62 -12.57
N ALA A 168 -3.71 4.49 -13.82
CA ALA A 168 -2.56 3.64 -14.13
C ALA A 168 -1.26 4.15 -13.47
N ALA A 169 -1.03 5.46 -13.46
CA ALA A 169 0.12 6.06 -12.81
C ALA A 169 0.10 5.84 -11.29
N MET A 170 -1.05 6.06 -10.64
CA MET A 170 -1.23 5.83 -9.20
C MET A 170 -1.05 4.34 -8.83
N SER A 171 -1.62 3.44 -9.62
CA SER A 171 -1.49 1.98 -9.41
C SER A 171 -0.05 1.50 -9.60
N GLN A 172 0.65 2.02 -10.60
CA GLN A 172 2.07 1.71 -10.83
C GLN A 172 2.95 2.24 -9.69
N SER A 173 2.67 3.44 -9.18
CA SER A 173 3.36 4.00 -8.01
C SER A 173 3.20 3.10 -6.78
N GLU A 174 1.96 2.68 -6.48
CA GLU A 174 1.69 1.75 -5.38
C GLU A 174 2.43 0.42 -5.53
N ALA A 175 2.38 -0.16 -6.73
CA ALA A 175 3.07 -1.42 -7.03
C ALA A 175 4.59 -1.29 -6.87
N ALA A 176 5.18 -0.18 -7.33
CA ALA A 176 6.61 0.10 -7.17
C ALA A 176 7.00 0.28 -5.70
N GLN A 177 6.24 1.08 -4.94
CA GLN A 177 6.46 1.26 -3.50
C GLN A 177 6.32 -0.07 -2.74
N ARG A 178 5.39 -0.96 -3.16
CA ARG A 178 5.25 -2.29 -2.59
C ARG A 178 6.46 -3.17 -2.88
N LEU A 179 6.97 -3.18 -4.12
CA LEU A 179 8.16 -3.94 -4.49
C LEU A 179 9.41 -3.46 -3.74
N GLN A 180 9.60 -2.14 -3.61
CA GLN A 180 10.71 -1.58 -2.83
C GLN A 180 10.66 -2.03 -1.37
N ARG A 181 9.47 -2.01 -0.76
CA ARG A 181 9.28 -2.49 0.62
C ARG A 181 9.62 -3.98 0.77
N LEU A 182 9.25 -4.81 -0.21
CA LEU A 182 9.60 -6.24 -0.19
C LEU A 182 11.13 -6.48 -0.32
N ASP A 183 11.84 -5.70 -1.14
CA ASP A 183 13.30 -5.79 -1.26
C ASP A 183 14.02 -5.33 0.02
N GLU A 184 13.52 -4.25 0.64
CA GLU A 184 14.00 -3.79 1.94
C GLU A 184 13.83 -4.88 3.03
N MET A 185 12.75 -5.67 2.98
CA MET A 185 12.53 -6.82 3.87
C MET A 185 13.57 -7.92 3.66
N ASP A 186 13.81 -8.35 2.42
CA ASP A 186 14.76 -9.43 2.13
C ASP A 186 16.17 -9.06 2.60
N SER A 187 16.58 -7.81 2.37
CA SER A 187 17.87 -7.30 2.85
C SER A 187 17.96 -7.25 4.39
N ALA A 188 16.85 -7.01 5.09
CA ALA A 188 16.80 -7.03 6.55
C ALA A 188 16.89 -8.46 7.08
N TYR A 189 16.22 -9.43 6.44
CA TYR A 189 16.30 -10.86 6.78
C TYR A 189 17.73 -11.41 6.65
N VAL A 190 18.43 -11.10 5.55
CA VAL A 190 19.82 -11.54 5.35
C VAL A 190 20.76 -10.96 6.41
N ARG A 191 20.62 -9.68 6.75
CA ARG A 191 21.41 -9.04 7.82
C ARG A 191 21.14 -9.65 9.19
N ALA A 192 19.89 -9.96 9.49
CA ALA A 192 19.50 -10.64 10.73
C ALA A 192 20.13 -12.04 10.80
N LEU A 193 20.05 -12.83 9.72
CA LEU A 193 20.63 -14.18 9.68
C LEU A 193 22.17 -14.15 9.82
N ALA A 194 22.85 -13.25 9.11
CA ALA A 194 24.31 -13.11 9.18
C ALA A 194 24.77 -12.72 10.59
N SER A 195 24.05 -11.83 11.27
CA SER A 195 24.35 -11.45 12.66
C SER A 195 24.12 -12.60 13.65
N ALA A 196 23.09 -13.44 13.44
CA ALA A 196 22.81 -14.61 14.27
C ALA A 196 23.88 -15.71 14.11
N VAL A 197 24.36 -15.95 12.89
CA VAL A 197 25.41 -16.95 12.60
C VAL A 197 26.76 -16.53 13.20
N LEU A 198 27.15 -15.26 13.04
CA LEU A 198 28.40 -14.73 13.62
C LEU A 198 28.44 -14.88 15.15
N LEU A 199 27.32 -14.66 15.82
CA LEU A 199 27.21 -14.83 17.27
C LEU A 199 27.21 -16.29 17.70
N GLY A 200 26.57 -17.19 16.94
CA GLY A 200 26.63 -18.63 17.18
C GLY A 200 28.07 -19.18 17.09
N VAL A 201 28.83 -18.73 16.08
CA VAL A 201 30.24 -19.13 15.90
C VAL A 201 31.12 -18.61 17.04
N LEU A 202 30.92 -17.36 17.48
CA LEU A 202 31.66 -16.80 18.62
C LEU A 202 31.32 -17.48 19.95
N GLY A 203 30.05 -17.88 20.15
CA GLY A 203 29.62 -18.61 21.34
C GLY A 203 30.27 -20.00 21.44
N VAL A 204 30.32 -20.74 20.34
CA VAL A 204 30.98 -22.06 20.28
C VAL A 204 32.51 -21.93 20.40
N ALA A 205 33.10 -20.84 19.90
CA ALA A 205 34.54 -20.59 20.03
C ALA A 205 34.98 -20.16 21.44
N MET A 206 34.06 -19.71 22.30
CA MET A 206 34.33 -19.32 23.69
C MET A 206 34.08 -20.43 24.73
N THR A 207 33.45 -21.53 24.36
CA THR A 207 33.24 -22.73 25.21
C THR A 207 34.39 -23.73 25.05
#